data_AF-A0A951G5S0-F1
#
_entry.id   AF-A0A951G5S0-F1
#
_cell.length_a   1.000
_cell.length_b   1.000
_cell.length_c   1.000
_cell.angle_alpha   90.00
_cell.angle_beta   90.00
_cell.angle_gamma   90.00
#
_symmetry.space_group_name_H-M   'P 1'
#
loop_
_entity.id
_entity.type
_entity.pdbx_description
1 polymer ?
#
loop_
_entity_poly.entity_id
_entity_poly.type
_entity_poly.pdbx_seq_one_letter_code
_entity_poly.pdbx_strand_id
1 'polypeptide(L)' 'MTAVRPPKQRRSRESYERVLDAAHALLEENGFEGLTVQEVAARSGVSVGAIYERFGNKETL' A
#
# COMPACT_ATOMS: atom_id res chain seq x y z
N MET A 1 17.26 -2.45 -0.41
CA MET A 1 16.28 -2.13 0.64
C MET A 1 16.07 -0.63 0.68
N THR A 2 15.29 -0.08 -0.25
CA THR A 2 14.92 1.34 -0.21
C THR A 2 13.71 1.45 0.70
N ALA A 3 13.91 1.94 1.92
CA ALA A 3 12.81 2.16 2.85
C ALA A 3 11.89 3.28 2.33
N VAL A 4 10.59 3.01 2.26
CA VAL A 4 9.57 4.02 1.94
C VAL A 4 9.60 5.08 3.03
N ARG A 5 9.76 6.35 2.63
CA ARG A 5 9.84 7.46 3.59
C ARG A 5 8.45 7.77 4.14
N PRO A 6 8.29 7.94 5.47
CA PRO A 6 7.00 8.24 6.06
C PRO A 6 6.50 9.63 5.60
N PRO A 7 5.21 9.75 5.27
CA PRO A 7 4.65 11.03 4.82
C PRO A 7 4.54 12.05 5.95
N LYS A 8 4.77 13.34 5.63
CA LYS A 8 4.75 14.45 6.60
C LYS A 8 3.40 15.16 6.71
N GLN A 9 2.54 15.06 5.70
CA GLN A 9 1.24 15.74 5.67
C GLN A 9 0.15 14.81 6.20
N ARG A 10 -0.84 15.33 6.93
CA ARG A 10 -1.90 14.53 7.57
C ARG A 10 -2.63 13.63 6.56
N ARG A 11 -3.13 14.20 5.46
CA ARG A 11 -3.82 13.45 4.39
C ARG A 11 -2.97 12.33 3.79
N SER A 12 -1.66 12.57 3.65
CA SER A 12 -0.75 11.57 3.11
C SER A 12 -0.44 10.47 4.11
N ARG A 13 -0.45 10.76 5.42
CA ARG A 13 -0.38 9.76 6.50
C ARG A 13 -1.62 8.88 6.53
N GLU A 14 -2.81 9.47 6.53
CA GLU A 14 -4.07 8.73 6.49
C GLU A 14 -4.17 7.80 5.26
N SER A 15 -3.66 8.24 4.10
CA SER A 15 -3.63 7.39 2.90
C SER A 15 -2.56 6.30 2.96
N TYR A 16 -1.44 6.55 3.64
CA TYR A 16 -0.38 5.56 3.85
C TYR A 16 -0.83 4.46 4.81
N GLU A 17 -1.46 4.84 5.93
CA GLU A 17 -2.04 3.92 6.91
C GLU A 17 -3.08 3.00 6.26
N ARG A 18 -4.03 3.55 5.49
CA ARG A 18 -5.01 2.74 4.74
C ARG A 18 -4.38 1.73 3.77
N VAL A 19 -3.25 2.08 3.16
CA VAL A 19 -2.53 1.17 2.26
C VAL A 19 -1.88 0.04 3.05
N LEU A 20 -1.24 0.34 4.18
CA LEU A 20 -0.64 -0.68 5.06
C LEU A 20 -1.69 -1.61 5.64
N ASP A 21 -2.82 -1.08 6.11
CA ASP A 21 -3.91 -1.88 6.67
C ASP A 21 -4.50 -2.82 5.59
N ALA A 22 -4.69 -2.31 4.37
CA ALA A 22 -5.17 -3.11 3.25
C ALA A 22 -4.16 -4.22 2.86
N ALA A 23 -2.88 -3.89 2.79
CA ALA A 23 -1.82 -4.86 2.49
C ALA A 23 -1.74 -5.94 3.56
N HIS A 24 -1.79 -5.57 4.85
CA HIS A 24 -1.78 -6.49 5.96
C HIS A 24 -2.97 -7.47 5.91
N ALA A 25 -4.18 -6.95 5.71
CA ALA A 25 -5.38 -7.79 5.60
C ALA A 25 -5.30 -8.76 4.41
N LEU A 26 -4.79 -8.32 3.26
CA LEU A 26 -4.63 -9.20 2.09
C LEU A 26 -3.57 -10.28 2.30
N LEU A 27 -2.49 -9.96 3.02
CA LEU A 27 -1.48 -10.93 3.42
C LEU A 27 -2.06 -11.98 4.38
N GLU A 28 -2.88 -11.58 5.35
CA GLU A 28 -3.56 -12.50 6.27
C GLU A 28 -4.57 -13.41 5.55
N GLU A 29 -5.31 -12.86 4.58
CA GLU A 29 -6.37 -13.60 3.87
C GLU A 29 -5.84 -14.55 2.81
N ASN A 30 -4.89 -14.11 1.99
CA ASN A 30 -4.51 -14.79 0.75
C ASN A 30 -3.00 -14.97 0.59
N GLY A 31 -2.21 -14.63 1.62
CA GLY A 31 -0.76 -14.66 1.58
C GLY A 31 -0.16 -13.67 0.58
N PHE A 32 1.14 -13.83 0.32
CA PHE A 32 1.86 -12.93 -0.58
C PHE A 32 1.37 -13.01 -2.02
N GLU A 33 0.88 -14.16 -2.49
CA GLU A 33 0.36 -14.29 -3.86
C GLU A 33 -0.87 -13.41 -4.10
N GLY A 34 -1.81 -13.37 -3.14
CA GLY A 34 -3.01 -12.55 -3.20
C GLY A 34 -2.80 -11.06 -2.94
N LEU A 35 -1.62 -10.65 -2.46
CA LEU A 35 -1.26 -9.24 -2.34
C LEU A 35 -0.95 -8.67 -3.73
N THR A 36 -1.87 -7.97 -4.38
CA THR A 36 -1.59 -7.23 -5.63
C THR A 36 -1.70 -5.73 -5.40
N VAL A 37 -1.00 -4.93 -6.22
CA VAL A 37 -1.13 -3.47 -6.16
C VAL A 37 -2.58 -3.05 -6.48
N GLN A 38 -3.28 -3.78 -7.35
CA GLN A 38 -4.67 -3.53 -7.68
C GLN A 38 -5.62 -3.76 -6.50
N GLU A 39 -5.48 -4.90 -5.81
CA GLU A 39 -6.32 -5.24 -4.65
C GLU A 39 -6.05 -4.29 -3.48
N VAL A 40 -4.77 -3.93 -3.25
CA VAL A 40 -4.43 -2.94 -2.22
C VAL A 40 -5.00 -1.58 -2.55
N ALA A 41 -4.94 -1.12 -3.81
CA ALA A 41 -5.58 0.11 -4.26
C ALA A 41 -7.09 0.10 -4.03
N ALA A 42 -7.75 -0.99 -4.47
CA ALA A 42 -9.19 -1.16 -4.33
C ALA A 42 -9.62 -1.11 -2.85
N ARG A 43 -8.90 -1.81 -1.96
CA ARG A 43 -9.26 -1.92 -0.54
C ARG A 43 -8.87 -0.67 0.26
N SER A 44 -7.73 -0.05 -0.03
CA SER A 44 -7.28 1.17 0.66
C SER A 44 -8.02 2.43 0.21
N GLY A 45 -8.70 2.40 -0.95
CA GLY A 45 -9.33 3.59 -1.54
C GLY A 45 -8.31 4.62 -2.03
N VAL A 46 -7.13 4.16 -2.44
CA VAL A 46 -6.06 4.97 -3.05
C VAL A 46 -5.89 4.51 -4.50
N SER A 47 -5.49 5.41 -5.41
CA SER A 47 -5.25 5.02 -6.80
C SER A 47 -4.00 4.14 -6.93
N VAL A 48 -4.01 3.23 -7.90
CA VAL A 48 -2.84 2.41 -8.26
C VAL A 48 -1.59 3.28 -8.53
N GLY A 49 -1.76 4.40 -9.23
CA GLY A 49 -0.67 5.35 -9.49
C GLY A 49 -0.05 5.94 -8.23
N ALA A 50 -0.86 6.28 -7.22
CA ALA A 50 -0.36 6.80 -5.95
C ALA A 50 0.36 5.73 -5.10
N ILE A 51 0.04 4.44 -5.29
CA ILE A 51 0.79 3.33 -4.70
C ILE A 51 2.14 3.19 -5.43
N TYR A 52 2.16 3.17 -6.76
CA TYR A 52 3.40 3.13 -7.53
C TYR A 52 4.34 4.32 -7.24
N GLU A 53 3.79 5.52 -7.11
CA GLU A 53 4.57 6.71 -6.75
C GLU A 53 5.28 6.57 -5.40
N ARG A 54 4.65 5.87 -4.44
CA ARG A 54 5.14 5.77 -3.07
C ARG A 54 5.99 4.53 -2.80
N PHE A 55 5.52 3.39 -3.27
CA PHE A 55 6.10 2.08 -2.98
C PHE A 55 6.88 1.54 -4.18
N GLY A 56 6.60 1.98 -5.41
CA GLY A 56 7.34 1.58 -6.61
C GLY A 56 6.97 0.17 -7.12
N ASN A 57 6.92 -0.84 -6.26
CA ASN A 57 6.49 -2.18 -6.63
C ASN A 57 5.84 -2.92 -5.44
N LYS A 58 5.29 -4.10 -5.72
CA LYS A 58 4.68 -4.98 -4.72
C LYS A 58 5.66 -5.43 -3.62
N GLU A 59 6.94 -5.60 -3.95
CA GLU A 59 7.96 -6.07 -2.99
C GLU A 59 8.34 -5.02 -1.95
N THR A 60 8.07 -3.75 -2.25
CA THR A 60 8.37 -2.58 -1.40
C THR A 60 7.11 -2.06 -0.68
N LEU A 61 5.94 -2.62 -1.02
CA LEU A 61 4.63 -2.35 -0.42
C LEU A 61 4.49 -3.06 0.92
#